data_AF-A0A2V6RRW4-F1
#
_entry.id   AF-A0A2V6RRW4-F1
#
_cell.length_a   1.000
_cell.length_b   1.000
_cell.length_c   1.000
_cell.angle_alpha   90.00
_cell.angle_beta   90.00
_cell.angle_gamma   90.00
#
_symmetry.space_group_name_H-M   'P 1'
#
loop_
_entity.id
_entity.type
_entity.pdbx_description
1 polymer ?
#
loop_
_entity_poly.entity_id
_entity_poly.type
_entity_poly.pdbx_seq_one_letter_code
_entity_poly.pdbx_strand_id
1 'polypeptide(L)' 'MRSEAKVEGRKVRHLRVRTKVKGTAERPRLAVFRSLNHIYAQVVDDTSGRTLVSVDSRSPDFRGKSKSGG' A
#
# COMPACT_ATOMS: atom_id res chain seq x y z
N MET A 1 -6.30 14.18 -15.44
CA MET A 1 -4.98 13.51 -15.51
C MET A 1 -4.25 13.73 -14.19
N ARG A 2 -3.59 12.73 -13.58
CA ARG A 2 -2.77 12.96 -12.36
C ARG A 2 -1.51 13.72 -12.75
N SER A 3 -1.20 14.81 -12.06
CA SER A 3 0.04 15.54 -12.32
C SER A 3 1.26 14.70 -11.92
N GLU A 4 2.30 14.73 -12.75
CA GLU A 4 3.56 14.02 -12.49
C GLU A 4 4.18 14.47 -11.16
N ALA A 5 4.11 15.77 -10.86
CA ALA A 5 4.56 16.35 -9.59
C ALA A 5 3.90 15.67 -8.36
N LYS A 6 2.61 15.32 -8.44
CA LYS A 6 1.91 14.63 -7.34
C LYS A 6 2.38 13.19 -7.18
N VAL A 7 2.65 12.50 -8.30
CA VAL A 7 3.16 11.13 -8.28
C VAL A 7 4.56 11.11 -7.68
N GLU A 8 5.43 12.04 -8.10
CA GLU A 8 6.81 12.11 -7.65
C GLU A 8 6.90 12.52 -6.17
N GLY A 9 6.18 13.57 -5.76
CA GLY A 9 6.10 13.97 -4.35
C GLY A 9 5.56 12.88 -3.43
N ARG A 10 4.76 11.93 -3.93
CA ARG A 10 4.37 10.74 -3.16
C ARG A 10 5.51 9.73 -3.06
N LYS A 11 6.24 9.44 -4.15
CA LYS A 11 7.38 8.51 -4.12
C LYS A 11 8.45 8.99 -3.14
N VAL A 12 8.82 10.27 -3.20
CA VAL A 12 9.80 10.88 -2.29
C VAL A 12 9.39 10.72 -0.83
N ARG A 13 8.13 11.04 -0.49
CA ARG A 13 7.61 10.84 0.87
C ARG A 13 7.62 9.37 1.29
N HIS A 14 7.25 8.46 0.39
CA HIS A 14 7.24 7.03 0.67
C HIS A 14 8.65 6.50 0.94
N LEU A 15 9.64 6.90 0.14
CA LEU A 15 11.05 6.57 0.36
C LEU A 15 11.56 7.12 1.69
N ARG A 16 11.22 8.38 2.01
CA ARG A 16 11.59 8.99 3.29
C ARG A 16 11.01 8.26 4.51
N VAL A 17 9.78 7.75 4.42
CA VAL A 17 9.20 6.94 5.50
C VAL A 17 9.90 5.58 5.60
N ARG A 18 10.24 4.98 4.46
CA ARG A 18 10.94 3.68 4.40
C ARG A 18 12.39 3.71 4.91
N THR A 19 12.98 4.88 5.15
CA THR A 19 14.29 4.95 5.84
C THR A 19 14.18 4.52 7.29
N LYS A 20 13.04 4.81 7.94
CA LYS A 20 12.77 4.45 9.35
C LYS A 20 11.90 3.21 9.48
N VAL A 21 10.93 3.04 8.58
CA VAL A 21 9.96 1.93 8.62
C VAL A 21 10.45 0.81 7.71
N LYS A 22 10.93 -0.27 8.32
CA LYS A 22 11.30 -1.53 7.66
C LYS A 22 10.43 -2.66 8.20
N GLY A 23 10.01 -3.57 7.32
CA GLY A 23 9.31 -4.79 7.69
C GLY A 23 10.27 -5.97 7.85
N THR A 24 10.15 -6.72 8.94
CA THR A 24 10.85 -8.01 9.14
C THR A 24 9.85 -9.16 9.16
N ALA A 25 10.30 -10.40 9.20
CA ALA A 25 9.42 -11.56 9.31
C ALA A 25 8.51 -11.51 10.57
N GLU A 26 9.05 -11.09 11.72
CA GLU A 26 8.29 -10.94 12.96
C GLU A 26 7.37 -9.73 12.95
N ARG A 27 7.79 -8.65 12.28
CA ARG A 27 7.03 -7.40 12.19
C ARG A 27 7.04 -6.87 10.76
N PRO A 28 6.23 -7.46 9.85
CA PRO A 28 6.20 -7.06 8.46
C PRO A 28 5.59 -5.66 8.32
N ARG A 29 5.98 -4.93 7.26
CA ARG A 29 5.45 -3.58 7.01
C ARG A 29 4.14 -3.66 6.26
N LEU A 30 3.23 -2.74 6.58
CA LEU A 30 2.03 -2.49 5.79
C LEU A 30 2.29 -1.39 4.77
N ALA A 31 2.13 -1.70 3.48
CA ALA A 31 2.24 -0.77 2.37
C ALA A 31 0.86 -0.46 1.81
N VAL A 32 0.45 0.81 1.86
CA VAL A 32 -0.87 1.25 1.37
C VAL A 32 -0.72 2.21 0.19
N PHE A 33 -1.49 1.96 -0.86
CA PHE A 33 -1.66 2.87 -1.98
C PHE A 33 -3.13 3.29 -2.06
N ARG A 34 -3.36 4.61 -2.07
CA ARG A 34 -4.71 5.18 -2.25
C ARG A 34 -4.84 5.89 -3.59
N SER A 35 -5.87 5.50 -4.33
CA SER A 35 -6.36 6.20 -5.52
C SER A 35 -7.57 7.06 -5.19
N LEU A 36 -8.20 7.68 -6.20
CA LEU A 36 -9.46 8.40 -5.98
C LEU A 36 -10.60 7.42 -5.66
N ASN A 37 -10.62 6.27 -6.35
CA ASN A 37 -11.77 5.35 -6.31
C ASN A 37 -11.49 4.07 -5.52
N HIS A 38 -10.21 3.71 -5.35
CA HIS A 38 -9.78 2.44 -4.80
C HIS A 38 -8.60 2.58 -3.85
N ILE A 39 -8.55 1.69 -2.86
CA ILE A 39 -7.40 1.48 -1.97
C ILE A 39 -6.83 0.07 -2.17
N TYR A 40 -5.52 -0.03 -2.00
CA TYR A 40 -4.74 -1.26 -2.11
C TYR A 40 -3.79 -1.34 -0.93
N ALA A 41 -3.68 -2.51 -0.32
CA ALA A 41 -2.82 -2.75 0.83
C ALA A 41 -2.02 -4.05 0.67
N GLN A 42 -0.76 -4.04 1.12
CA GLN A 42 0.13 -5.20 1.09
C GLN A 42 0.90 -5.31 2.39
N VAL A 43 1.02 -6.52 2.93
CA VAL A 43 1.91 -6.83 4.06
C VAL A 43 3.19 -7.42 3.49
N VAL A 44 4.33 -6.79 3.75
CA VAL A 44 5.60 -7.10 3.12
C VAL A 44 6.67 -7.35 4.18
N ASP A 45 7.41 -8.44 4.02
CA ASP A 45 8.68 -8.67 4.67
C ASP A 45 9.80 -8.15 3.78
N ASP A 46 10.48 -7.07 4.21
CA ASP A 46 11.55 -6.45 3.42
C ASP A 46 12.86 -7.25 3.49
N THR A 47 13.02 -8.15 4.46
CA THR A 47 14.23 -8.97 4.59
C THR A 47 14.30 -10.04 3.49
N SER A 48 13.18 -10.72 3.26
CA SER A 48 13.03 -11.69 2.18
C SER A 48 12.54 -11.08 0.86
N GLY A 49 12.08 -9.81 0.90
CA GLY A 49 11.50 -9.13 -0.25
C GLY A 49 10.14 -9.69 -0.68
N ARG A 50 9.46 -10.44 0.20
CA ARG A 50 8.20 -11.14 -0.12
C ARG A 50 7.00 -10.38 0.40
N THR A 51 5.98 -10.29 -0.44
CA THR A 51 4.63 -9.88 -0.02
C THR A 51 3.92 -11.09 0.57
N LEU A 52 3.58 -11.01 1.86
CA LEU A 52 2.91 -12.08 2.60
C LEU A 52 1.41 -12.11 2.29
N VAL A 53 0.79 -10.92 2.24
CA VAL A 53 -0.65 -10.77 1.99
C VAL A 53 -0.88 -9.52 1.15
N SER A 54 -1.87 -9.58 0.26
CA SER A 54 -2.33 -8.42 -0.49
C SER A 54 -3.86 -8.34 -0.49
N VAL A 55 -4.40 -7.13 -0.43
CA VAL A 55 -5.84 -6.87 -0.43
C VAL A 55 -6.12 -5.66 -1.32
N ASP A 56 -7.19 -5.75 -2.10
CA ASP A 56 -7.70 -4.62 -2.86
C ASP A 56 -9.20 -4.41 -2.65
N SER A 57 -9.61 -3.14 -2.75
CA SER A 57 -11.02 -2.76 -2.60
C SER A 57 -11.93 -3.21 -3.74
N ARG A 58 -11.39 -3.82 -4.81
CA ARG A 58 -12.21 -4.38 -5.91
C ARG A 58 -12.45 -5.88 -5.75
N SER A 59 -11.73 -6.55 -4.84
CA SER A 59 -11.95 -7.95 -4.52
C SER A 59 -13.42 -8.21 -4.16
N PRO A 60 -13.99 -9.36 -4.57
CA PRO A 60 -15.37 -9.72 -4.23
C PRO A 60 -15.62 -9.69 -2.72
N ASP A 61 -14.65 -10.19 -1.95
CA ASP A 61 -14.70 -10.27 -0.49
C ASP A 61 -14.82 -8.91 0.19
N PHE A 62 -14.21 -7.88 -0.41
CA PHE A 62 -14.31 -6.51 0.09
C PHE A 62 -15.58 -5.82 -0.38
N ARG A 63 -15.96 -5.98 -1.66
CA ARG A 63 -17.16 -5.34 -2.24
C ARG A 63 -18.47 -5.81 -1.59
N GLY A 64 -18.51 -7.05 -1.09
CA GLY A 64 -19.64 -7.55 -0.30
C GLY A 64 -19.80 -6.85 1.06
N LYS A 65 -18.73 -6.21 1.56
CA LYS A 65 -18.70 -5.57 2.89
C LYS A 65 -18.77 -4.04 2.81
N SER A 66 -18.15 -3.41 1.80
CA SER A 66 -18.24 -1.96 1.60
C SER A 66 -18.23 -1.57 0.11
N LYS A 67 -18.94 -0.47 -0.20
CA LYS A 67 -19.05 0.05 -1.58
C LYS A 67 -17.82 0.83 -2.04
N SER A 68 -17.05 1.39 -1.10
CA SER A 68 -15.82 2.14 -1.36
C SER A 68 -14.70 1.73 -0.40
N GLY A 69 -13.46 1.97 -0.82
CA GLY A 69 -12.26 1.76 -0.01
C GLY A 69 -11.89 2.92 0.92
N GLY A 70 -12.77 3.92 1.05
CA GLY A 70 -12.60 5.14 1.83
C GLY A 70 -13.91 5.87 2.04
#